data_AF-A0A924VVA5-F1
#
_entry.id   AF-A0A924VVA5-F1
#
_cell.length_a   1.000
_cell.length_b   1.000
_cell.length_c   1.000
_cell.angle_alpha   90.00
_cell.angle_beta   90.00
_cell.angle_gamma   90.00
#
_symmetry.space_group_name_H-M   'P 1'
#
loop_
_entity.id
_entity.type
_entity.pdbx_description
1 polymer ?
#
loop_
_entity_poly.entity_id
_entity_poly.type
_entity_poly.pdbx_seq_one_letter_code
_entity_poly.pdbx_strand_id
1 'polypeptide(L)'
;MKKKLLGKTGIEVSQLCFGGLTVGPLQANLPLEQGAAVMAHAFSNGINFVDTAELYQTYPYIRRAMAMSGQYDIVIASKTYAYEREQAKKSVEHARHALNRDVVDIFLLHEQESEHTVRGHYAAL
;
A
#
# COMPACT_ATOMS: atom_id res chain seq x y z
N MET A 1 9.21 18.04 -0.13
CA MET A 1 9.34 16.94 -1.11
C MET A 1 8.74 17.38 -2.45
N LYS A 2 9.36 17.04 -3.59
CA LYS A 2 8.74 17.28 -4.92
C LYS A 2 7.70 16.19 -5.19
N LYS A 3 6.54 16.58 -5.71
CA LYS A 3 5.47 15.67 -6.12
C LYS A 3 5.27 15.67 -7.65
N LYS A 4 4.61 14.63 -8.17
CA LYS A 4 4.30 14.41 -9.58
C LYS A 4 2.91 13.79 -9.72
N LEU A 5 2.22 14.13 -10.81
CA LEU A 5 0.99 13.46 -11.20
C LEU A 5 1.28 12.04 -11.68
N LEU A 6 0.48 11.08 -11.21
CA LEU A 6 0.56 9.69 -11.62
C LEU A 6 -0.22 9.48 -12.93
N GLY A 7 0.48 9.54 -14.06
CA GLY A 7 -0.14 9.39 -15.37
C GLY A 7 -1.24 10.43 -15.61
N LYS A 8 -2.46 9.97 -15.93
CA LYS A 8 -3.64 10.83 -16.15
C LYS A 8 -4.71 10.68 -15.07
N THR A 9 -4.36 10.13 -13.91
CA THR A 9 -5.35 9.79 -12.86
C THR A 9 -5.78 10.98 -12.00
N GLY A 10 -5.02 12.08 -12.03
CA GLY A 10 -5.20 13.22 -11.11
C GLY A 10 -4.63 12.98 -9.70
N ILE A 11 -4.07 11.80 -9.42
CA ILE A 11 -3.41 11.48 -8.15
C ILE A 11 -2.01 12.10 -8.14
N GLU A 12 -1.67 12.85 -7.09
CA GLU A 12 -0.36 13.47 -6.91
C GLU A 12 0.49 12.74 -5.84
N VAL A 13 1.64 12.21 -6.25
CA VAL A 13 2.54 11.40 -5.41
C VAL A 13 3.93 12.02 -5.28
N SER A 14 4.60 11.80 -4.16
CA SER A 14 6.01 12.12 -3.97
C SER A 14 6.86 11.33 -4.95
N GLN A 15 7.93 11.95 -5.46
CA GLN A 15 8.85 11.28 -6.41
C GLN A 15 9.54 10.04 -5.80
N LEU A 16 9.61 9.97 -4.46
CA LEU A 16 10.04 8.81 -3.72
C LEU A 16 8.82 8.14 -3.08
N CYS A 17 8.73 6.82 -3.24
CA CYS A 17 7.73 5.97 -2.61
C CYS A 17 8.37 5.23 -1.43
N PHE A 18 7.65 5.11 -0.32
CA PHE A 18 8.07 4.26 0.79
C PHE A 18 7.66 2.81 0.53
N GLY A 19 8.63 1.89 0.49
CA GLY A 19 8.35 0.46 0.39
C GLY A 19 8.00 -0.15 1.75
N GLY A 20 6.77 -0.63 1.92
CA GLY A 20 6.25 -1.13 3.19
C GLY A 20 6.79 -2.49 3.61
N LEU A 21 7.23 -3.33 2.67
CA LEU A 21 7.68 -4.70 2.94
C LEU A 21 8.72 -4.79 4.06
N THR A 22 9.67 -3.85 4.10
CA THR A 22 10.84 -3.91 4.98
C THR A 22 10.51 -3.84 6.46
N VAL A 23 9.48 -3.09 6.87
CA VAL A 23 9.09 -3.02 8.29
C VAL A 23 8.30 -4.23 8.74
N GLY A 24 7.71 -4.98 7.79
CA GLY A 24 6.80 -6.09 8.04
C GLY A 24 7.48 -7.43 8.35
N PRO A 25 6.67 -8.46 8.67
CA PRO A 25 7.14 -9.78 9.09
C PRO A 25 7.93 -10.56 8.04
N LEU A 26 7.80 -10.21 6.75
CA LEU A 26 8.54 -10.87 5.68
C LEU A 26 10.00 -10.38 5.56
N GLN A 27 10.38 -9.34 6.30
CA GLN A 27 11.76 -8.81 6.35
C GLN A 27 12.18 -8.52 7.79
N ALA A 28 12.27 -7.26 8.21
CA ALA A 28 12.85 -6.91 9.52
C ALA A 28 11.94 -7.26 10.71
N ASN A 29 10.64 -7.50 10.46
CA ASN A 29 9.64 -7.85 11.47
C ASN A 29 9.71 -6.94 12.71
N LEU A 30 9.76 -5.63 12.47
CA LEU A 30 9.92 -4.66 13.55
C LEU A 30 8.68 -4.67 14.45
N PRO A 31 8.82 -4.40 15.76
CA PRO A 31 7.65 -4.11 16.59
C PRO A 31 6.81 -2.98 15.97
N LEU A 32 5.48 -3.09 16.06
CA LEU A 32 4.54 -2.17 15.39
C LEU A 32 4.92 -0.69 15.56
N GLU A 33 5.17 -0.25 16.80
CA GLU A 33 5.51 1.14 17.09
C GLU A 33 6.85 1.57 16.45
N GLN A 34 7.83 0.68 16.36
CA GLN A 34 9.13 0.99 15.74
C GLN A 34 9.00 1.08 14.22
N GLY A 35 8.35 0.10 13.58
CA GLY A 35 8.12 0.13 12.14
C GLY A 35 7.24 1.33 11.73
N ALA A 36 6.20 1.62 12.51
CA ALA A 36 5.36 2.80 12.30
C ALA A 36 6.13 4.11 12.50
N ALA A 37 7.07 4.18 13.46
CA ALA A 37 7.92 5.36 13.65
C ALA A 37 8.81 5.65 12.43
N VAL A 38 9.37 4.61 11.79
CA VAL A 38 10.16 4.76 10.55
C VAL A 38 9.29 5.37 9.44
N MET A 39 8.09 4.84 9.24
CA MET A 39 7.15 5.35 8.24
C MET A 39 6.66 6.77 8.57
N ALA A 40 6.37 7.05 9.85
CA ALA A 40 5.95 8.37 10.31
C ALA A 40 7.04 9.41 10.08
N HIS A 41 8.32 9.05 10.28
CA HIS A 41 9.45 9.91 9.95
C HIS A 41 9.49 10.24 8.45
N ALA A 42 9.26 9.24 7.58
CA ALA A 42 9.15 9.47 6.13
C ALA A 42 8.00 10.43 5.78
N PHE A 43 6.83 10.24 6.39
CA PHE A 43 5.65 11.08 6.16
C PHE A 43 5.88 12.53 6.59
N SER A 44 6.46 12.74 7.77
CA SER A 44 6.82 14.07 8.27
C SER A 44 7.85 14.80 7.39
N ASN A 45 8.63 14.08 6.60
CA ASN A 45 9.56 14.64 5.60
C ASN A 45 8.93 14.83 4.21
N GLY A 46 7.60 14.67 4.10
CA GLY A 46 6.82 14.96 2.90
C GLY A 46 6.71 13.82 1.90
N ILE A 47 7.10 12.59 2.26
CA ILE A 47 6.72 11.40 1.48
C ILE A 47 5.23 11.17 1.69
N ASN A 48 4.47 11.11 0.59
CA ASN A 48 3.03 10.87 0.65
C ASN A 48 2.60 9.64 -0.16
N PHE A 49 3.55 8.80 -0.60
CA PHE A 49 3.28 7.63 -1.41
C PHE A 49 3.88 6.38 -0.76
N VAL A 50 3.04 5.36 -0.54
CA VAL A 50 3.40 4.09 0.08
C VAL A 50 3.05 2.93 -0.83
N ASP A 51 4.02 2.05 -1.04
CA ASP A 51 3.84 0.77 -1.70
C ASP A 51 3.74 -0.35 -0.66
N THR A 52 2.73 -1.20 -0.79
CA THR A 52 2.48 -2.32 0.12
C THR A 52 1.79 -3.46 -0.65
N ALA A 53 1.45 -4.54 0.04
CA ALA A 53 0.65 -5.64 -0.48
C ALA A 53 -0.08 -6.32 0.68
N GLU A 54 -1.20 -7.00 0.40
CA GLU A 54 -1.90 -7.79 1.41
C GLU A 54 -0.98 -8.80 2.09
N LEU A 55 -0.14 -9.49 1.30
CA LEU A 55 0.82 -10.48 1.78
C LEU A 55 1.83 -9.89 2.77
N TYR A 56 2.18 -8.61 2.64
CA TYR A 56 3.23 -8.00 3.47
C TYR A 56 2.79 -7.81 4.92
N GLN A 57 1.47 -7.84 5.20
CA GLN A 57 0.89 -7.61 6.54
C GLN A 57 1.32 -6.27 7.16
N THR A 58 1.51 -5.24 6.34
CA THR A 58 2.04 -3.93 6.78
C THR A 58 0.96 -2.86 6.98
N TYR A 59 -0.32 -3.13 6.70
CA TYR A 59 -1.40 -2.16 6.90
C TYR A 59 -1.48 -1.57 8.32
N PRO A 60 -1.29 -2.35 9.41
CA PRO A 60 -1.30 -1.78 10.76
C PRO A 60 -0.19 -0.76 10.98
N TYR A 61 1.00 -0.97 10.40
CA TYR A 61 2.12 -0.03 10.48
C TYR A 61 1.79 1.27 9.77
N ILE A 62 1.20 1.21 8.58
CA ILE A 62 0.78 2.38 7.80
C ILE A 62 -0.27 3.18 8.57
N ARG A 63 -1.32 2.51 9.07
CA ARG A 63 -2.37 3.15 9.88
C ARG A 63 -1.77 3.85 11.11
N ARG A 64 -0.90 3.15 11.83
CA ARG A 64 -0.25 3.70 13.02
C ARG A 64 0.65 4.88 12.68
N ALA A 65 1.40 4.81 11.58
CA ALA A 65 2.28 5.88 11.11
C ALA A 65 1.53 7.15 10.71
N MET A 66 0.37 7.03 10.03
CA MET A 66 -0.52 8.17 9.75
C MET A 66 -0.98 8.83 11.05
N ALA A 67 -1.42 8.04 12.04
CA ALA A 67 -1.83 8.55 13.34
C ALA A 67 -0.66 9.19 14.13
N MET A 68 0.55 8.65 14.04
CA MET A 68 1.74 9.19 14.72
C MET A 68 2.23 10.51 14.10
N SER A 69 2.22 10.61 12.77
CA SER A 69 2.68 11.80 12.05
C SER A 69 1.62 12.90 11.91
N GLY A 70 0.34 12.56 12.09
CA GLY A 70 -0.79 13.44 11.78
C GLY A 70 -1.01 13.65 10.28
N GLN A 71 -0.33 12.90 9.43
CA GLN A 71 -0.43 12.99 7.97
C GLN A 71 -1.39 11.93 7.44
N TYR A 72 -2.50 12.38 6.85
CA TYR A 72 -3.55 11.51 6.30
C TYR A 72 -3.68 11.60 4.77
N ASP A 73 -3.09 12.61 4.13
CA ASP A 73 -2.93 12.71 2.68
C ASP A 73 -1.83 11.75 2.18
N ILE A 74 -1.98 10.47 2.47
CA ILE A 74 -1.08 9.40 2.03
C ILE A 74 -1.79 8.61 0.93
N VAL A 75 -1.16 8.53 -0.23
CA VAL A 75 -1.53 7.67 -1.36
C VAL A 75 -0.97 6.28 -1.09
N ILE A 76 -1.83 5.26 -1.15
CA ILE A 76 -1.46 3.87 -0.88
C ILE A 76 -1.67 3.02 -2.13
N ALA A 77 -0.59 2.38 -2.61
CA ALA A 77 -0.65 1.32 -3.59
C ALA A 77 -0.55 -0.04 -2.90
N SER A 78 -1.63 -0.81 -2.94
CA SER A 78 -1.65 -2.19 -2.45
C SER A 78 -1.82 -3.21 -3.57
N LYS A 79 -1.61 -4.47 -3.24
CA LYS A 79 -1.57 -5.60 -4.18
C LYS A 79 -2.22 -6.84 -3.58
N THR A 80 -2.82 -7.66 -4.43
CA THR A 80 -3.38 -8.98 -4.09
C THR A 80 -2.89 -10.07 -5.05
N TYR A 81 -2.86 -11.31 -4.59
CA TYR A 81 -2.69 -12.51 -5.41
C TYR A 81 -4.03 -13.16 -5.82
N ALA A 82 -5.16 -12.47 -5.61
CA ALA A 82 -6.46 -13.00 -5.97
C ALA A 82 -6.52 -13.51 -7.41
N TYR A 83 -7.10 -14.69 -7.59
CA TYR A 83 -7.35 -15.30 -8.90
C TYR A 83 -8.80 -15.05 -9.35
N GLU A 84 -9.70 -14.88 -8.38
CA GLU A 84 -11.15 -14.72 -8.57
C GLU A 84 -11.66 -13.38 -8.03
N ARG A 85 -12.74 -12.84 -8.62
CA ARG A 85 -13.35 -11.55 -8.25
C ARG A 85 -13.68 -11.45 -6.77
N GLU A 86 -14.25 -12.50 -6.19
CA GLU A 86 -14.63 -12.50 -4.77
C GLU A 86 -13.42 -12.46 -3.84
N GLN A 87 -12.29 -13.05 -4.25
CA GLN A 87 -11.04 -12.94 -3.49
C GLN A 87 -10.50 -11.51 -3.58
N ALA A 88 -10.47 -10.92 -4.78
CA ALA A 88 -10.01 -9.54 -4.96
C ALA A 88 -10.84 -8.55 -4.14
N LYS A 89 -12.17 -8.71 -4.16
CA LYS A 89 -13.10 -7.91 -3.33
C LYS A 89 -12.77 -8.03 -1.85
N LYS A 90 -12.53 -9.25 -1.34
CA LYS A 90 -12.15 -9.47 0.06
C LYS A 90 -10.81 -8.81 0.39
N SER A 91 -9.82 -8.89 -0.50
CA SER A 91 -8.51 -8.22 -0.30
C SER A 91 -8.64 -6.69 -0.23
N VAL A 92 -9.49 -6.09 -1.08
CA VAL A 92 -9.75 -4.64 -1.04
C VAL A 92 -10.43 -4.23 0.26
N GLU A 93 -11.47 -4.95 0.69
CA GLU A 93 -12.18 -4.64 1.94
C GLU A 93 -11.30 -4.87 3.17
N HIS A 94 -10.47 -5.91 3.18
CA HIS A 94 -9.47 -6.12 4.21
C HIS A 94 -8.51 -4.92 4.30
N ALA A 95 -7.98 -4.45 3.17
CA ALA A 95 -7.11 -3.28 3.14
C ALA A 95 -7.81 -2.01 3.68
N ARG A 96 -9.05 -1.75 3.24
CA ARG A 96 -9.87 -0.62 3.72
C ARG A 96 -10.05 -0.64 5.23
N HIS A 97 -10.47 -1.78 5.79
CA HIS A 97 -10.67 -1.92 7.22
C HIS A 97 -9.36 -1.82 8.02
N ALA A 98 -8.30 -2.50 7.56
CA ALA A 98 -7.01 -2.50 8.26
C ALA A 98 -6.36 -1.10 8.27
N LEU A 99 -6.47 -0.37 7.15
CA LEU A 99 -5.98 1.01 7.02
C LEU A 99 -6.93 2.04 7.67
N ASN A 100 -8.16 1.65 7.99
CA ASN A 100 -9.25 2.53 8.43
C ASN A 100 -9.54 3.65 7.42
N ARG A 101 -9.81 3.27 6.16
CA ARG A 101 -10.09 4.17 5.05
C ARG A 101 -11.25 3.67 4.18
N ASP A 102 -11.99 4.60 3.61
CA ASP A 102 -13.08 4.28 2.68
C ASP A 102 -12.59 3.94 1.27
N VAL A 103 -11.40 4.40 0.89
CA VAL A 103 -10.82 4.18 -0.43
C VAL A 103 -9.35 3.80 -0.28
N VAL A 104 -8.92 2.83 -1.08
CA VAL A 104 -7.51 2.54 -1.34
C VAL A 104 -7.18 3.11 -2.72
N ASP A 105 -6.18 4.00 -2.80
CA ASP A 105 -5.95 4.85 -3.97
C ASP A 105 -5.57 4.04 -5.22
N ILE A 106 -4.76 3.00 -5.04
CA ILE A 106 -4.28 2.13 -6.11
C ILE A 106 -4.31 0.67 -5.61
N PHE A 107 -4.88 -0.23 -6.41
CA PHE A 107 -4.92 -1.66 -6.11
C PHE A 107 -4.51 -2.48 -7.33
N LEU A 108 -3.51 -3.34 -7.16
CA LEU A 108 -2.85 -4.06 -8.24
C LEU A 108 -2.98 -5.58 -8.08
N LEU A 109 -2.87 -6.31 -9.20
CA LEU A 109 -2.52 -7.73 -9.15
C LEU A 109 -1.01 -7.86 -8.94
N HIS A 110 -0.61 -8.67 -7.97
CA HIS A 110 0.79 -8.81 -7.56
C HIS A 110 1.57 -9.71 -8.51
N GLU A 111 2.84 -9.38 -8.78
CA GLU A 111 3.78 -10.19 -9.56
C GLU A 111 3.29 -10.59 -10.96
N GLN A 112 2.59 -9.66 -11.62
CA GLN A 112 2.15 -9.83 -12.99
C GLN A 112 3.17 -9.23 -13.95
N GLU A 113 3.88 -10.08 -14.69
CA GLU A 113 5.00 -9.68 -15.56
C GLU A 113 4.66 -9.75 -17.05
N SER A 114 3.66 -10.54 -17.44
CA SER A 114 3.27 -10.71 -18.83
C SER A 114 1.79 -11.10 -18.97
N GLU A 115 1.30 -11.16 -20.20
CA GLU A 115 -0.04 -11.68 -20.49
C GLU A 115 -0.22 -13.11 -19.93
N HIS A 116 0.84 -13.94 -19.94
CA HIS A 116 0.76 -15.32 -19.45
C HIS A 116 0.54 -15.41 -17.94
N THR A 117 1.18 -14.55 -17.15
CA THR A 117 0.95 -14.52 -15.70
C THR A 117 -0.44 -13.96 -15.39
N VAL A 118 -0.86 -12.92 -16.12
CA VAL A 118 -2.18 -12.28 -15.94
C VAL A 118 -3.33 -13.23 -16.29
N ARG A 119 -3.14 -14.15 -17.25
CA ARG A 119 -4.18 -15.08 -17.68
C ARG A 119 -4.84 -15.85 -16.53
N GLY A 120 -4.05 -16.28 -15.55
CA GLY A 120 -4.54 -16.99 -14.36
C GLY A 120 -5.32 -16.11 -13.37
N HIS A 121 -5.22 -14.78 -13.51
CA HIS A 121 -5.83 -13.80 -12.62
C HIS A 121 -6.91 -12.95 -13.31
N TYR A 122 -7.25 -13.19 -14.58
CA TYR A 122 -8.23 -12.37 -15.30
C TYR A 122 -9.60 -12.32 -14.59
N ALA A 123 -10.02 -13.41 -13.95
CA ALA A 123 -11.29 -13.44 -13.22
C ALA A 123 -11.30 -12.54 -11.98
N ALA A 124 -10.14 -12.08 -11.50
CA ALA A 124 -10.01 -11.15 -10.38
C ALA A 124 -10.27 -9.68 -10.75
N LEU A 125 -10.12 -9.30 -12.02
CA LEU A 125 -10.34 -7.93 -12.53
C LEU A 125 -11.84 -7.69 -12.80
#